data_AF-A0A1T5C3Y3-F1
#
_entry.id   AF-A0A1T5C3Y3-F1
#
_cell.length_a   1.000
_cell.length_b   1.000
_cell.length_c   1.000
_cell.angle_alpha   90.00
_cell.angle_beta   90.00
_cell.angle_gamma   90.00
#
_symmetry.space_group_name_H-M   'P 1'
#
loop_
_entity.id
_entity.type
_entity.pdbx_description
1 polymer ?
#
loop_
_entity_poly.entity_id
_entity_poly.type
_entity_poly.pdbx_seq_one_letter_code
_entity_poly.pdbx_strand_id
1 'polypeptide(L)'
;MLLKFAIADFLDEKELQNLSKNTLDGYRIFFREFKRWSTENEVLDASDVTHAHIKSYLLYCKNERGNNPTTINVKLKNLNTFLPLIG
;
A
#
# COMPACT_ATOMS: atom_id res chain seq x y z
N MET A 1 0.30 -3.62 -15.15
CA MET A 1 1.61 -3.01 -14.78
C MET A 1 2.09 -3.67 -13.49
N LEU A 2 3.34 -4.11 -13.38
CA LEU A 2 3.80 -4.74 -12.12
C LEU A 2 3.61 -3.79 -10.92
N LEU A 3 3.07 -4.32 -9.83
CA LEU A 3 2.76 -3.58 -8.59
C LEU A 3 3.98 -2.80 -8.06
N LYS A 4 5.19 -3.36 -8.21
CA LYS A 4 6.43 -2.68 -7.80
C LYS A 4 6.69 -1.37 -8.55
N PHE A 5 6.30 -1.29 -9.82
CA PHE A 5 6.48 -0.09 -10.65
C PHE A 5 5.38 0.93 -10.33
N ALA A 6 4.13 0.47 -10.20
CA ALA A 6 3.03 1.32 -9.75
C ALA A 6 3.32 2.02 -8.40
N ILE A 7 3.92 1.30 -7.45
CA ILE A 7 4.35 1.85 -6.16
C ILE A 7 5.47 2.89 -6.33
N ALA A 8 6.42 2.65 -7.24
CA ALA A 8 7.50 3.60 -7.49
C ALA A 8 6.96 4.90 -8.08
N ASP A 9 6.11 4.80 -9.11
CA ASP A 9 5.47 5.95 -9.75
C ASP A 9 4.64 6.77 -8.74
N PHE A 10 3.91 6.10 -7.84
CA PHE A 10 3.19 6.76 -6.75
C PHE A 10 4.12 7.56 -5.83
N LEU A 11 5.24 6.97 -5.42
CA LEU A 11 6.19 7.62 -4.52
C LEU A 11 6.85 8.83 -5.20
N ASP A 12 7.19 8.71 -6.48
CA ASP A 12 7.77 9.80 -7.27
C ASP A 12 6.76 10.95 -7.42
N GLU A 13 5.48 10.65 -7.69
CA GLU A 13 4.42 11.66 -7.71
C GLU A 13 4.28 12.38 -6.36
N LYS A 14 4.37 11.63 -5.26
CA LYS A 14 4.29 12.18 -3.89
C LYS A 14 5.50 13.04 -3.54
N GLU A 15 6.66 12.71 -4.07
CA GLU A 15 7.87 13.53 -3.95
C GLU A 15 7.74 14.83 -4.74
N LEU A 16 7.22 14.79 -5.97
CA LEU A 16 6.93 15.97 -6.79
C LEU A 16 5.88 16.90 -6.16
N GLN A 17 4.97 16.35 -5.36
CA GLN A 17 3.97 17.12 -4.59
C GLN A 17 4.55 17.79 -3.32
N ASN A 18 5.88 17.76 -3.11
CA ASN A 18 6.58 18.34 -1.96
C ASN A 18 6.08 17.81 -0.59
N LEU A 19 5.67 16.54 -0.52
CA LEU A 19 5.35 15.93 0.77
C LEU A 19 6.59 15.86 1.67
N SER A 20 6.38 15.98 2.98
CA SER A 20 7.48 15.93 3.93
C SER A 20 8.25 14.60 3.84
N LYS A 21 9.56 14.64 4.09
CA LYS A 21 10.41 13.45 4.11
C LYS A 21 9.83 12.35 5.02
N ASN A 22 9.31 12.73 6.20
CA ASN A 22 8.69 11.80 7.14
C ASN A 22 7.45 11.11 6.54
N THR A 23 6.65 11.84 5.76
CA THR A 23 5.49 11.28 5.07
C THR A 23 5.91 10.30 3.99
N LEU A 24 6.90 10.65 3.17
CA LEU A 24 7.45 9.77 2.13
C LEU A 24 8.06 8.49 2.72
N ASP A 25 8.79 8.61 3.83
CA ASP A 25 9.37 7.45 4.52
C ASP A 25 8.27 6.55 5.11
N GLY A 26 7.20 7.15 5.62
CA GLY A 26 5.99 6.42 6.03
C GLY A 26 5.37 5.62 4.88
N TYR A 27 5.21 6.23 3.70
CA TYR A 27 4.74 5.53 2.51
C TYR A 27 5.70 4.42 2.08
N ARG A 28 7.02 4.65 2.04
CA ARG A 28 8.02 3.64 1.67
C ARG A 28 7.95 2.41 2.57
N ILE A 29 7.87 2.61 3.88
CA ILE A 29 7.74 1.51 4.86
C ILE A 29 6.43 0.74 4.63
N PHE A 30 5.33 1.47 4.47
CA PHE A 30 4.02 0.91 4.21
C PHE A 30 3.99 0.04 2.94
N PHE A 31 4.41 0.61 1.80
CA PHE A 31 4.36 -0.08 0.51
C PHE A 31 5.35 -1.25 0.42
N ARG A 32 6.48 -1.19 1.14
CA ARG A 32 7.39 -2.34 1.24
C ARG A 32 6.69 -3.54 1.87
N GLU A 33 5.92 -3.33 2.93
CA GLU A 33 5.14 -4.38 3.59
C GLU A 33 3.99 -4.87 2.70
N PHE A 34 3.21 -3.95 2.13
CA PHE A 34 2.08 -4.29 1.26
C PHE A 34 2.52 -5.07 0.02
N LYS A 35 3.62 -4.65 -0.63
CA LYS A 35 4.21 -5.36 -1.78
C LYS A 35 4.61 -6.78 -1.40
N ARG A 36 5.25 -6.95 -0.24
CA ARG A 36 5.66 -8.28 0.24
C ARG A 36 4.44 -9.19 0.42
N TRP A 37 3.42 -8.71 1.13
CA TRP A 37 2.18 -9.47 1.32
C TRP A 37 1.52 -9.81 -0.03
N SER A 38 1.49 -8.86 -0.96
CA SER A 38 0.89 -9.05 -2.29
C SER A 38 1.64 -10.12 -3.08
N THR A 39 2.98 -10.12 -3.04
CA THR A 39 3.81 -11.17 -3.67
C THR A 39 3.57 -12.55 -3.04
N GLU A 40 3.47 -12.62 -1.72
CA GLU A 40 3.16 -13.88 -0.99
C GLU A 40 1.75 -14.42 -1.32
N ASN A 41 0.84 -13.56 -1.78
CA ASN A 41 -0.53 -13.90 -2.18
C ASN A 41 -0.72 -13.88 -3.72
N GLU A 42 0.37 -13.92 -4.49
CA GLU A 42 0.35 -14.00 -5.96
C GLU A 42 -0.33 -12.80 -6.67
N VAL A 43 -0.47 -11.66 -5.99
CA VAL A 43 -0.95 -10.39 -6.55
C VAL A 43 0.25 -9.56 -7.03
N LEU A 44 0.65 -9.78 -8.28
CA LEU A 44 1.85 -9.16 -8.87
C LEU A 44 1.56 -8.00 -9.81
N ASP A 45 0.42 -8.01 -10.51
CA ASP A 45 -0.02 -6.88 -11.32
C ASP A 45 -0.82 -5.89 -10.45
N ALA A 46 -0.59 -4.60 -10.67
CA ALA A 46 -1.30 -3.54 -10.00
C ALA A 46 -2.81 -3.53 -10.36
N SER A 47 -3.17 -3.91 -11.59
CA SER A 47 -4.58 -3.97 -12.02
C SER A 47 -5.37 -5.08 -11.32
N ASP A 48 -4.67 -6.08 -10.79
CA ASP A 48 -5.29 -7.21 -10.07
C ASP A 48 -5.60 -6.85 -8.60
N VAL A 49 -5.16 -5.69 -8.12
CA VAL A 49 -5.45 -5.24 -6.76
C VAL A 49 -6.92 -4.87 -6.65
N THR A 50 -7.69 -5.66 -5.89
CA THR A 50 -9.12 -5.46 -5.69
C THR A 50 -9.43 -5.03 -4.25
N HIS A 51 -10.66 -4.59 -4.02
CA HIS A 51 -11.18 -4.35 -2.67
C HIS A 51 -11.12 -5.60 -1.78
N ALA A 52 -11.24 -6.80 -2.36
CA ALA A 52 -11.09 -8.05 -1.62
C ALA A 52 -9.64 -8.23 -1.13
N HIS A 53 -8.65 -7.95 -1.99
CA HIS A 53 -7.22 -7.99 -1.62
C HIS A 53 -6.91 -6.99 -0.50
N ILE A 54 -7.47 -5.77 -0.56
CA ILE A 54 -7.31 -4.78 0.51
C ILE A 54 -7.89 -5.28 1.82
N LYS A 55 -9.11 -5.83 1.80
CA LYS A 55 -9.75 -6.38 2.99
C LYS A 55 -8.90 -7.51 3.60
N SER A 56 -8.40 -8.42 2.76
CA SER A 56 -7.53 -9.51 3.19
C SER A 56 -6.22 -9.01 3.80
N TYR A 57 -5.57 -8.03 3.18
CA TYR A 57 -4.35 -7.42 3.72
C TYR A 57 -4.59 -6.73 5.07
N LEU A 58 -5.68 -5.97 5.22
CA LEU A 58 -6.00 -5.31 6.49
C LEU A 58 -6.35 -6.33 7.60
N LEU A 59 -7.01 -7.43 7.25
CA LEU A 59 -7.23 -8.55 8.18
C LEU A 59 -5.92 -9.23 8.58
N TYR A 60 -4.99 -9.44 7.65
CA TYR A 60 -3.64 -9.91 7.95
C TYR A 60 -2.92 -8.95 8.91
N CYS A 61 -2.95 -7.64 8.65
CA CYS A 61 -2.35 -6.64 9.54
C CYS A 61 -2.96 -6.68 10.96
N LYS A 62 -4.27 -6.89 11.06
CA LYS A 62 -4.97 -6.98 12.34
C LYS A 62 -4.62 -8.26 13.10
N ASN A 63 -4.79 -9.41 12.45
CA ASN A 63 -4.81 -10.71 13.09
C ASN A 63 -3.40 -11.30 13.27
N GLU A 64 -2.51 -11.09 12.29
CA GLU A 64 -1.17 -11.69 12.29
C GLU A 64 -0.10 -10.69 12.70
N ARG A 65 -0.26 -9.41 12.36
CA ARG A 65 0.70 -8.35 12.70
C ARG A 65 0.33 -7.58 13.96
N GLY A 66 -0.79 -7.90 14.60
CA GLY A 66 -1.23 -7.27 15.85
C GLY A 66 -1.38 -5.75 15.76
N ASN A 67 -1.68 -5.21 14.57
CA ASN A 67 -1.78 -3.77 14.39
C ASN A 67 -3.03 -3.24 15.12
N ASN A 68 -2.86 -2.16 15.86
CA ASN A 68 -3.97 -1.50 16.52
C ASN A 68 -4.90 -0.82 15.48
N PRO A 69 -6.14 -0.46 15.87
CA PRO A 69 -7.11 0.15 14.95
C PRO A 69 -6.60 1.43 14.27
N THR A 70 -5.83 2.26 14.98
CA THR A 70 -5.25 3.49 14.43
C THR A 70 -4.28 3.19 13.28
N THR A 71 -3.39 2.22 13.46
CA THR A 71 -2.45 1.78 12.42
C THR A 71 -3.18 1.19 11.21
N ILE A 72 -4.21 0.39 11.44
CA ILE A 72 -5.05 -0.18 10.36
C ILE A 72 -5.71 0.94 9.56
N ASN A 73 -6.27 1.95 10.23
CA ASN A 73 -6.91 3.09 9.56
C ASN A 73 -5.93 3.90 8.71
N VAL A 74 -4.69 4.09 9.18
CA VAL A 74 -3.63 4.72 8.39
C VAL A 74 -3.30 3.90 7.14
N LYS A 75 -3.14 2.57 7.27
CA LYS A 75 -2.90 1.67 6.13
C LYS A 75 -4.05 1.73 5.12
N LEU A 76 -5.30 1.70 5.58
CA LEU A 76 -6.48 1.83 4.70
C LEU A 76 -6.49 3.16 3.96
N LYS A 77 -6.18 4.28 4.65
CA LYS A 77 -6.08 5.60 4.01
C LYS A 77 -5.02 5.63 2.91
N ASN A 78 -3.85 5.02 3.15
CA ASN A 78 -2.79 4.93 2.16
C ASN A 78 -3.25 4.11 0.94
N LEU A 79 -3.93 2.98 1.14
CA LEU A 79 -4.47 2.16 0.05
C LEU A 79 -5.53 2.90 -0.77
N ASN A 80 -6.45 3.62 -0.09
CA ASN A 80 -7.47 4.43 -0.78
C ASN A 80 -6.87 5.59 -1.58
N THR A 81 -5.68 6.07 -1.19
CA THR A 81 -4.95 7.09 -1.96
C THR A 81 -4.25 6.48 -3.17
N PHE A 82 -3.87 5.20 -3.10
CA PHE A 82 -3.12 4.49 -4.14
C PHE A 82 -4.03 3.87 -5.22
N LEU A 83 -5.13 3.24 -4.82
CA LEU A 83 -6.05 2.53 -5.71
C LEU A 83 -6.50 3.32 -6.95
N PRO A 84 -6.87 4.60 -6.87
CA PRO A 84 -7.33 5.36 -8.03
C PRO A 84 -6.24 5.57 -9.10
N LEU A 85 -4.97 5.31 -8.78
CA LEU A 85 -3.82 5.57 -9.64
C LEU A 85 -3.34 4.33 -10.42
N ILE A 86 -3.93 3.16 -10.13
CA ILE A 86 -3.52 1.88 -10.73
C ILE A 86 -4.64 1.19 -11.53
N GLY A 87 -5.78 1.86 -11.67
CA GLY A 87 -6.95 1.41 -12.43
C GLY A 87 -6.94 1.88 -13.88
#